data_AF-A0A8B8FX57-F1
#
_entry.id   AF-A0A8B8FX57-F1
#
_cell.length_a   1.000
_cell.length_b   1.000
_cell.length_c   1.000
_cell.angle_alpha   90.00
_cell.angle_beta   90.00
_cell.angle_gamma   90.00
#
_symmetry.space_group_name_H-M   'P 1'
#
loop_
_entity.id
_entity.type
_entity.pdbx_description
1 polymer ?
#
loop_
_entity_poly.entity_id
_entity_poly.type
_entity_poly.pdbx_seq_one_letter_code
_entity_poly.pdbx_strand_id
1 'polypeptide(L)'
;MNQKRNVPSPIKSILDVDAKLTSVLCNTVSKFLPSNKFFTYYRGLEYSCHGIVWIACWLAFIWFVWSRPLFQMQVNFLVGLFIDIIVVAIIKAFVRRRRPVGNRNDQWVSIGPDAYSFPSGHVSRAIFITFYFSKLYPLDNLIVLFLSIWAIAVSSSRILLRRHYLLDVIAGVILGYLVCVGLSMIWLDQSTAEYIVSYVSDDKLDGGEYHV
;
A
#
# COMPACT_ATOMS: atom_id res chain seq x y z
N MET A 1 -20.36 -19.73 15.35
CA MET A 1 -21.25 -19.54 14.17
C MET A 1 -20.96 -18.16 13.57
N ASN A 2 -20.43 -18.08 12.34
CA ASN A 2 -20.14 -16.80 11.68
C ASN A 2 -21.47 -16.18 11.20
N GLN A 3 -22.09 -15.30 12.00
CA GLN A 3 -23.24 -14.51 11.55
C GLN A 3 -22.84 -13.74 10.28
N LYS A 4 -23.50 -14.05 9.16
CA LYS A 4 -23.35 -13.26 7.93
C LYS A 4 -23.87 -11.85 8.25
N ARG A 5 -23.03 -10.83 8.08
CA ARG A 5 -23.45 -9.43 8.22
C ARG A 5 -24.62 -9.15 7.28
N ASN A 6 -25.73 -8.64 7.80
CA ASN A 6 -26.84 -8.17 6.99
C ASN A 6 -26.43 -6.87 6.30
N VAL A 7 -26.22 -6.94 4.99
CA VAL A 7 -25.88 -5.79 4.15
C VAL A 7 -27.19 -5.22 3.57
N PRO A 8 -27.43 -3.90 3.66
CA PRO A 8 -28.61 -3.27 3.06
C PRO A 8 -28.77 -3.59 1.57
N SER A 9 -30.01 -3.74 1.10
CA SER A 9 -30.31 -4.14 -0.29
C SER A 9 -29.65 -3.27 -1.37
N PRO A 10 -29.59 -1.92 -1.24
CA PRO A 10 -28.92 -1.09 -2.24
C PRO A 10 -27.42 -1.38 -2.35
N ILE A 11 -26.73 -1.53 -1.21
CA ILE A 11 -25.30 -1.84 -1.16
C ILE A 11 -25.05 -3.23 -1.74
N LYS A 12 -25.92 -4.19 -1.43
CA LYS A 12 -25.82 -5.54 -1.99
C LYS A 12 -25.87 -5.53 -3.52
N SER A 13 -26.81 -4.76 -4.10
CA SER A 13 -26.92 -4.63 -5.57
C SER A 13 -25.63 -4.09 -6.19
N ILE A 14 -25.04 -3.04 -5.60
CA ILE A 14 -23.76 -2.47 -6.07
C ILE A 14 -22.63 -3.51 -6.00
N LEU A 15 -22.54 -4.26 -4.89
CA LEU A 15 -21.52 -5.29 -4.69
C LEU A 15 -21.68 -6.46 -5.67
N ASP A 16 -22.91 -6.83 -6.01
CA ASP A 16 -23.21 -7.89 -6.99
C ASP A 16 -22.84 -7.45 -8.41
N VAL A 17 -23.10 -6.18 -8.76
CA VAL A 17 -22.66 -5.58 -10.04
C VAL A 17 -21.14 -5.54 -10.13
N ASP A 18 -20.45 -5.07 -9.08
CA ASP A 18 -18.99 -5.04 -9.03
C ASP A 18 -18.37 -6.45 -9.16
N ALA A 19 -18.97 -7.45 -8.50
CA ALA A 19 -18.56 -8.84 -8.64
C ALA A 19 -18.74 -9.35 -10.07
N LYS A 20 -19.87 -9.06 -10.72
CA LYS A 20 -20.14 -9.43 -12.11
C LYS A 20 -19.15 -8.76 -13.06
N LEU A 21 -18.96 -7.44 -12.96
CA LEU A 21 -18.02 -6.69 -13.79
C LEU A 21 -16.59 -7.20 -13.63
N THR A 22 -16.14 -7.42 -12.39
CA THR A 22 -14.82 -8.00 -12.10
C THR A 22 -14.67 -9.36 -12.78
N SER A 23 -15.69 -10.22 -12.70
CA SER A 23 -15.64 -11.55 -13.32
C SER A 23 -15.57 -11.50 -14.85
N VAL A 24 -16.34 -10.62 -15.49
CA VAL A 24 -16.34 -10.42 -16.94
C VAL A 24 -14.99 -9.91 -17.41
N LEU A 25 -14.41 -8.95 -16.68
CA LEU A 25 -13.08 -8.42 -16.96
C LEU A 25 -12.02 -9.52 -16.85
N CYS A 26 -11.97 -10.25 -15.72
CA CYS A 26 -11.01 -11.33 -15.53
C CYS A 26 -11.13 -12.40 -16.63
N ASN A 27 -12.35 -12.82 -16.97
CA ASN A 27 -12.58 -13.83 -18.00
C ASN A 27 -12.16 -13.33 -19.38
N THR A 28 -12.46 -12.07 -19.72
CA THR A 28 -12.06 -11.46 -21.00
C THR A 28 -10.54 -11.36 -21.10
N VAL A 29 -9.88 -10.80 -20.09
CA VAL A 29 -8.42 -10.64 -20.10
C VAL A 29 -7.72 -11.98 -20.08
N SER A 30 -8.25 -12.99 -19.37
CA SER A 30 -7.66 -14.33 -19.32
C SER A 30 -7.56 -15.04 -20.68
N LYS A 31 -8.35 -14.62 -21.68
CA LYS A 31 -8.22 -15.10 -23.06
C LYS A 31 -6.93 -14.65 -23.73
N PHE A 32 -6.44 -13.45 -23.39
CA PHE A 32 -5.22 -12.87 -23.94
C PHE A 32 -4.01 -13.09 -23.02
N LEU A 33 -4.22 -12.99 -21.72
CA LEU A 33 -3.21 -13.14 -20.67
C LEU A 33 -3.67 -14.23 -19.68
N PRO A 34 -3.41 -15.51 -19.98
CA PRO A 34 -3.83 -16.61 -19.12
C PRO A 34 -3.21 -16.47 -17.72
N SER A 35 -4.06 -16.35 -16.70
CA SER A 35 -3.62 -16.10 -15.32
C SER A 35 -2.63 -17.14 -14.81
N ASN A 36 -2.70 -18.39 -15.28
CA ASN A 36 -1.81 -19.47 -14.85
C ASN A 36 -0.39 -19.30 -15.38
N LYS A 37 -0.21 -18.81 -16.62
CA LYS A 37 1.12 -18.58 -17.21
C LYS A 37 1.81 -17.39 -16.57
N PHE A 38 1.04 -16.35 -16.25
CA PHE A 38 1.56 -15.12 -15.65
C PHE A 38 1.52 -15.11 -14.11
N PHE A 39 1.14 -16.22 -13.50
CA PHE A 39 0.94 -16.34 -12.06
C PHE A 39 2.18 -15.91 -11.26
N THR A 40 3.37 -16.38 -11.66
CA THR A 40 4.64 -16.03 -11.01
C THR A 40 4.93 -14.53 -11.07
N TYR A 41 4.67 -13.87 -12.20
CA TYR A 41 4.87 -12.43 -12.36
C TYR A 41 3.91 -11.64 -11.47
N TYR A 42 2.63 -12.03 -11.43
CA TYR A 42 1.65 -11.37 -10.56
C TYR A 42 1.95 -11.58 -9.07
N ARG A 43 2.54 -12.71 -8.70
CA ARG A 43 3.07 -12.94 -7.35
C ARG A 43 4.30 -12.10 -7.04
N GLY A 44 5.21 -11.94 -8.01
CA GLY A 44 6.34 -11.01 -7.88
C GLY A 44 5.86 -9.59 -7.57
N LEU A 45 4.82 -9.12 -8.27
CA LEU A 45 4.20 -7.83 -8.00
C LEU A 45 3.55 -7.75 -6.62
N GLU A 46 2.92 -8.82 -6.15
CA GLU A 46 2.41 -8.91 -4.76
C GLU A 46 3.52 -8.70 -3.74
N TYR A 47 4.62 -9.43 -3.88
CA TYR A 47 5.77 -9.33 -2.99
C TYR A 47 6.43 -7.96 -3.05
N SER A 48 6.59 -7.40 -4.25
CA SER A 48 7.19 -6.08 -4.45
C SER A 48 6.42 -4.97 -3.73
N CYS A 49 5.15 -5.18 -3.42
CA CYS A 49 4.29 -4.21 -2.76
C CYS A 49 3.83 -4.69 -1.38
N HIS A 50 4.53 -5.65 -0.77
CA HIS A 50 4.20 -6.14 0.57
C HIS A 50 4.67 -5.16 1.65
N GLY A 51 3.83 -4.87 2.65
CA GLY A 51 4.11 -3.86 3.68
C GLY A 51 5.39 -4.16 4.48
N ILE A 52 5.57 -5.41 4.90
CA ILE A 52 6.77 -5.85 5.64
C ILE A 52 8.05 -5.62 4.81
N VAL A 53 8.02 -5.90 3.52
CA VAL A 53 9.17 -5.71 2.63
C VAL A 53 9.53 -4.24 2.55
N TRP A 54 8.55 -3.36 2.34
CA TRP A 54 8.78 -1.91 2.29
C TRP A 54 9.30 -1.36 3.61
N ILE A 55 8.73 -1.74 4.75
CA ILE A 55 9.21 -1.29 6.06
C ILE A 55 10.66 -1.76 6.29
N ALA A 56 10.95 -3.05 6.07
CA ALA A 56 12.28 -3.60 6.31
C ALA A 56 13.33 -2.97 5.39
N CYS A 57 13.06 -2.86 4.09
CA CYS A 57 13.97 -2.23 3.13
C CYS A 57 14.17 -0.74 3.42
N TRP A 58 13.13 -0.03 3.88
CA TRP A 58 13.22 1.40 4.17
C TRP A 58 14.00 1.70 5.46
N LEU A 59 13.81 0.88 6.50
CA LEU A 59 14.64 0.95 7.71
C LEU A 59 16.11 0.63 7.40
N ALA A 60 16.36 -0.39 6.57
CA ALA A 60 17.70 -0.68 6.08
C ALA A 60 18.27 0.50 5.29
N PHE A 61 17.48 1.17 4.45
CA PHE A 61 17.91 2.35 3.70
C PHE A 61 18.31 3.51 4.62
N ILE A 62 17.55 3.79 5.68
CA ILE A 62 17.93 4.79 6.70
C ILE A 62 19.28 4.44 7.33
N TRP A 63 19.45 3.17 7.71
CA TRP A 63 20.65 2.70 8.40
C TRP A 63 21.91 2.70 7.51
N PHE A 64 21.80 2.18 6.28
CA PHE A 64 22.95 2.06 5.38
C PHE A 64 23.28 3.36 4.64
N VAL A 65 22.30 4.23 4.43
CA VAL A 65 22.49 5.54 3.79
C VAL A 65 22.28 6.63 4.84
N TRP A 66 23.21 6.65 5.79
CA TRP A 66 23.20 7.56 6.92
C TRP A 66 23.57 8.99 6.50
N SER A 67 22.55 9.78 6.16
CA SER A 67 22.73 11.13 5.62
C SER A 67 21.65 12.06 6.15
N ARG A 68 22.05 13.06 6.94
CA ARG A 68 21.12 14.03 7.55
C ARG A 68 20.17 14.66 6.53
N PRO A 69 20.62 15.15 5.36
CA PRO A 69 19.72 15.70 4.34
C PRO A 69 18.61 14.75 3.86
N LEU A 70 18.76 13.44 4.04
CA LEU A 70 17.75 12.44 3.66
C LEU A 70 16.75 12.14 4.77
N PHE A 71 17.05 12.47 6.04
CA PHE A 71 16.23 12.05 7.18
C PHE A 71 14.80 12.59 7.11
N GLN A 72 14.58 13.84 6.69
CA GLN A 72 13.21 14.34 6.52
C GLN A 72 12.41 13.48 5.55
N MET A 73 12.98 13.15 4.39
CA MET A 73 12.33 12.31 3.39
C MET A 73 12.14 10.89 3.90
N GLN A 74 13.13 10.32 4.57
CA GLN A 74 13.05 8.94 5.02
C GLN A 74 12.03 8.75 6.16
N VAL A 75 12.02 9.65 7.14
CA VAL A 75 11.11 9.59 8.29
C VAL A 75 9.68 9.86 7.85
N ASN A 76 9.42 10.91 7.05
CA ASN A 76 8.07 11.18 6.56
C ASN A 76 7.52 10.04 5.70
N PHE A 77 8.34 9.42 4.85
CA PHE A 77 7.91 8.24 4.08
C PHE A 77 7.50 7.08 4.99
N LEU A 78 8.28 6.81 6.04
CA LEU A 78 7.97 5.74 7.00
C LEU A 78 6.68 6.02 7.77
N VAL A 79 6.48 7.28 8.21
CA VAL A 79 5.22 7.74 8.83
C VAL A 79 4.04 7.51 7.88
N GLY A 80 4.16 7.90 6.61
CA GLY A 80 3.13 7.67 5.60
C GLY A 80 2.83 6.19 5.36
N LEU A 81 3.84 5.31 5.34
CA LEU A 81 3.65 3.87 5.25
C LEU A 81 2.88 3.30 6.44
N PHE A 82 3.19 3.74 7.66
CA PHE A 82 2.46 3.32 8.85
C PHE A 82 1.02 3.81 8.84
N ILE A 83 0.78 5.07 8.44
CA ILE A 83 -0.57 5.61 8.28
C ILE A 83 -1.37 4.77 7.27
N ASP A 84 -0.80 4.47 6.10
CA ASP A 84 -1.45 3.60 5.09
C ASP A 84 -1.85 2.24 5.67
N ILE A 85 -0.91 1.55 6.31
CA ILE A 85 -1.14 0.20 6.87
C ILE A 85 -2.22 0.24 7.95
N ILE A 86 -2.16 1.20 8.87
CA ILE A 86 -3.12 1.34 9.97
C ILE A 86 -4.50 1.66 9.43
N VAL A 87 -4.63 2.64 8.53
CA VAL A 87 -5.92 3.04 7.97
C VAL A 87 -6.53 1.90 7.14
N VAL A 88 -5.74 1.22 6.32
CA VAL A 88 -6.19 0.02 5.58
C VAL A 88 -6.69 -1.06 6.55
N ALA A 89 -5.94 -1.36 7.61
CA ALA A 89 -6.31 -2.38 8.59
C ALA A 89 -7.62 -2.03 9.30
N ILE A 90 -7.79 -0.77 9.70
CA ILE A 90 -9.01 -0.25 10.31
C ILE A 90 -10.20 -0.40 9.36
N ILE A 91 -10.09 0.08 8.11
CA ILE A 91 -11.19 -0.03 7.14
C ILE A 91 -11.53 -1.49 6.86
N LYS A 92 -10.53 -2.37 6.70
CA LYS A 92 -10.75 -3.81 6.52
C LYS A 92 -11.51 -4.42 7.70
N ALA A 93 -11.13 -4.07 8.93
CA ALA A 93 -11.77 -4.55 10.15
C ALA A 93 -13.23 -4.06 10.28
N PHE A 94 -13.55 -2.87 9.77
CA PHE A 94 -14.90 -2.32 9.75
C PHE A 94 -15.77 -2.84 8.61
N VAL A 95 -15.27 -2.89 7.38
CA VAL A 95 -16.06 -3.23 6.18
C VAL A 95 -16.25 -4.74 6.07
N ARG A 96 -15.19 -5.53 6.35
CA ARG A 96 -15.21 -7.00 6.35
C ARG A 96 -15.71 -7.62 5.03
N ARG A 97 -15.45 -6.97 3.90
CA ARG A 97 -15.83 -7.48 2.57
C ARG A 97 -15.06 -8.77 2.27
N ARG A 98 -15.77 -9.81 1.83
CA ARG A 98 -15.16 -11.10 1.44
C ARG A 98 -14.43 -10.95 0.11
N ARG A 99 -13.28 -11.61 -0.04
CA ARG A 99 -12.54 -11.68 -1.32
C ARG A 99 -13.31 -12.43 -2.41
N PRO A 100 -13.03 -12.17 -3.70
CA PRO A 100 -13.54 -12.97 -4.81
C PRO A 100 -13.23 -14.46 -4.61
N VAL A 101 -14.12 -15.31 -5.12
CA VAL A 101 -13.90 -16.77 -5.09
C VAL A 101 -12.83 -17.11 -6.12
N GLY A 102 -11.60 -17.29 -5.65
CA GLY A 102 -10.43 -17.72 -6.42
C GLY A 102 -9.66 -18.81 -5.68
N ASN A 103 -8.49 -19.21 -6.18
CA ASN A 103 -7.64 -20.23 -5.55
C ASN A 103 -7.28 -19.81 -4.11
N ARG A 104 -7.99 -20.39 -3.13
CA ARG A 104 -7.80 -20.14 -1.70
C ARG A 104 -6.50 -20.77 -1.18
N ASN A 105 -6.01 -21.80 -1.85
CA ASN A 105 -4.85 -22.58 -1.42
C ASN A 105 -3.51 -21.84 -1.55
N ASP A 106 -3.47 -20.73 -2.28
CA ASP A 106 -2.20 -20.02 -2.60
C ASP A 106 -2.02 -18.71 -1.83
N GLN A 107 -2.83 -18.44 -0.80
CA GLN A 107 -2.65 -17.24 0.02
C GLN A 107 -1.57 -17.54 1.07
N TRP A 108 -0.38 -16.98 0.85
CA TRP A 108 0.66 -16.98 1.86
C TRP A 108 0.15 -16.14 3.03
N VAL A 109 -0.27 -16.84 4.08
CA VAL A 109 -0.57 -16.29 5.41
C VAL A 109 -1.59 -15.15 5.37
N SER A 110 -2.86 -15.43 5.03
CA SER A 110 -3.96 -14.50 5.27
C SER A 110 -4.39 -14.52 6.73
N ILE A 111 -3.56 -13.95 7.61
CA ILE A 111 -3.88 -13.81 9.04
C ILE A 111 -4.58 -12.46 9.29
N GLY A 112 -5.67 -12.49 10.06
CA GLY A 112 -6.32 -11.27 10.56
C GLY A 112 -6.99 -10.41 9.47
N PRO A 113 -6.77 -9.07 9.45
CA PRO A 113 -7.42 -8.16 8.51
C PRO A 113 -7.21 -8.53 7.04
N ASP A 114 -6.12 -9.23 6.72
CA ASP A 114 -5.84 -9.66 5.35
C ASP A 114 -6.80 -10.70 4.81
N ALA A 115 -7.66 -11.28 5.64
CA ALA A 115 -8.79 -12.08 5.16
C ALA A 115 -9.81 -11.26 4.33
N TYR A 116 -9.86 -9.93 4.51
CA TYR A 116 -10.82 -9.04 3.86
C TYR A 116 -10.26 -8.40 2.58
N SER A 117 -11.16 -8.04 1.66
CA SER A 117 -10.81 -7.54 0.33
C SER A 117 -10.80 -6.02 0.21
N PHE A 118 -11.63 -5.32 0.99
CA PHE A 118 -11.83 -3.88 0.84
C PHE A 118 -11.13 -3.09 1.95
N PRO A 119 -10.33 -2.05 1.64
CA PRO A 119 -9.80 -1.71 0.31
C PRO A 119 -8.57 -2.57 -0.03
N SER A 120 -8.07 -2.44 -1.27
CA SER A 120 -6.82 -3.07 -1.67
C SER A 120 -5.61 -2.33 -1.06
N GLY A 121 -5.02 -2.90 -0.02
CA GLY A 121 -3.83 -2.32 0.65
C GLY A 121 -2.57 -2.29 -0.22
N HIS A 122 -2.41 -3.24 -1.16
CA HIS A 122 -1.28 -3.19 -2.12
C HIS A 122 -1.44 -2.00 -3.07
N VAL A 123 -2.66 -1.72 -3.51
CA VAL A 123 -2.92 -0.60 -4.41
C VAL A 123 -2.76 0.72 -3.66
N SER A 124 -3.31 0.82 -2.44
CA SER A 124 -3.14 1.99 -1.57
C SER A 124 -1.67 2.35 -1.39
N ARG A 125 -0.85 1.37 -1.01
CA ARG A 125 0.60 1.56 -0.86
C ARG A 125 1.30 1.94 -2.15
N ALA A 126 1.05 1.23 -3.25
CA ALA A 126 1.69 1.54 -4.53
C ALA A 126 1.40 2.97 -4.97
N ILE A 127 0.14 3.41 -4.81
CA ILE A 127 -0.28 4.77 -5.14
C ILE A 127 0.33 5.78 -4.18
N PHE A 128 0.33 5.54 -2.87
CA PHE A 128 1.01 6.39 -1.89
C PHE A 128 2.48 6.60 -2.28
N ILE A 129 3.22 5.54 -2.58
CA ILE A 129 4.65 5.60 -2.96
C ILE A 129 4.84 6.44 -4.23
N THR A 130 4.04 6.19 -5.27
CA THR A 130 4.14 6.96 -6.52
C THR A 130 3.82 8.44 -6.31
N PHE A 131 2.81 8.77 -5.51
CA PHE A 131 2.46 10.16 -5.21
C PHE A 131 3.47 10.85 -4.30
N TYR A 132 4.03 10.12 -3.33
CA TYR A 132 5.08 10.61 -2.46
C TYR A 132 6.28 11.09 -3.28
N PHE A 133 6.81 10.23 -4.17
CA PHE A 133 7.98 10.56 -5.00
C PHE A 133 7.68 11.43 -6.22
N SER A 134 6.42 11.79 -6.47
CA SER A 134 6.07 12.74 -7.54
C SER A 134 5.66 14.11 -7.01
N LYS A 135 5.25 14.22 -5.74
CA LYS A 135 4.72 15.47 -5.17
C LYS A 135 5.40 15.93 -3.89
N LEU A 136 5.64 15.03 -2.93
CA LEU A 136 6.20 15.42 -1.62
C LEU A 136 7.72 15.42 -1.63
N TYR A 137 8.32 14.44 -2.31
CA TYR A 137 9.75 14.40 -2.57
C TYR A 137 10.00 14.05 -4.04
N PRO A 138 9.83 15.03 -4.95
CA PRO A 138 9.89 14.79 -6.39
C PRO A 138 11.24 14.19 -6.83
N LEU A 139 11.21 12.97 -7.37
CA LEU A 139 12.33 12.35 -8.05
C LEU A 139 12.30 12.65 -9.55
N ASP A 140 13.35 12.22 -10.27
CA ASP A 140 13.39 12.29 -11.73
C ASP A 140 12.12 11.75 -12.38
N ASN A 141 11.65 12.46 -13.42
CA ASN A 141 10.43 12.11 -14.16
C ASN A 141 10.44 10.67 -14.68
N LEU A 142 11.62 10.15 -15.04
CA LEU A 142 11.79 8.77 -15.49
C LEU A 142 11.51 7.77 -14.36
N ILE A 143 11.95 8.06 -13.13
CA ILE A 143 11.70 7.22 -11.95
C ILE A 143 10.21 7.25 -11.62
N VAL A 144 9.59 8.43 -11.63
CA VAL A 144 8.14 8.59 -11.41
C VAL A 144 7.32 7.83 -12.46
N LEU A 145 7.76 7.83 -13.72
CA LEU A 145 7.14 7.04 -14.78
C LEU A 145 7.22 5.53 -14.47
N PHE A 146 8.37 5.01 -14.08
CA PHE A 146 8.52 3.61 -13.68
C PHE A 146 7.64 3.26 -12.47
N LEU A 147 7.59 4.12 -11.45
CA LEU A 147 6.70 3.95 -10.29
C LEU A 147 5.22 3.94 -10.70
N SER A 148 4.83 4.77 -11.67
CA SER A 148 3.46 4.83 -12.18
C SER A 148 3.09 3.54 -12.93
N ILE A 149 3.98 3.06 -13.80
CA ILE A 149 3.80 1.78 -14.51
C ILE A 149 3.72 0.62 -13.50
N TRP A 150 4.60 0.62 -12.50
CA TRP A 150 4.57 -0.38 -11.43
C TRP A 150 3.26 -0.34 -10.64
N ALA A 151 2.76 0.84 -10.25
CA ALA A 151 1.48 0.96 -9.55
C ALA A 151 0.29 0.46 -10.38
N ILE A 152 0.28 0.72 -11.69
CA ILE A 152 -0.74 0.18 -12.61
C ILE A 152 -0.61 -1.35 -12.72
N ALA A 153 0.60 -1.89 -12.80
CA ALA A 153 0.86 -3.32 -12.86
C ALA A 153 0.41 -4.02 -11.57
N VAL A 154 0.74 -3.46 -10.39
CA VAL A 154 0.27 -3.94 -9.09
C VAL A 154 -1.25 -3.94 -9.04
N SER A 155 -1.90 -2.83 -9.42
CA SER A 155 -3.36 -2.71 -9.44
C SER A 155 -4.04 -3.75 -10.33
N SER A 156 -3.53 -3.92 -11.54
CA SER A 156 -4.03 -4.91 -12.50
C SER A 156 -3.85 -6.34 -11.98
N SER A 157 -2.68 -6.65 -11.39
CA SER A 157 -2.40 -7.98 -10.85
C SER A 157 -3.38 -8.40 -9.74
N ARG A 158 -3.88 -7.44 -8.93
CA ARG A 158 -4.83 -7.73 -7.84
C ARG A 158 -6.17 -8.23 -8.36
N ILE A 159 -6.62 -7.71 -9.49
CA ILE A 159 -7.85 -8.12 -10.18
C ILE A 159 -7.62 -9.43 -10.92
N LEU A 160 -6.53 -9.55 -11.68
CA LEU A 160 -6.25 -10.73 -12.51
C LEU A 160 -5.95 -12.00 -11.70
N LEU A 161 -5.39 -11.86 -10.49
CA LEU A 161 -5.27 -12.95 -9.51
C LEU A 161 -6.56 -13.24 -8.73
N ARG A 162 -7.65 -12.52 -9.03
CA ARG A 162 -8.94 -12.61 -8.32
C ARG A 162 -8.80 -12.43 -6.80
N ARG A 163 -7.89 -11.55 -6.37
CA ARG A 163 -7.69 -11.22 -4.95
C ARG A 163 -8.60 -10.09 -4.49
N HIS A 164 -8.93 -9.18 -5.41
CA HIS A 164 -9.72 -7.98 -5.16
C HIS A 164 -10.74 -7.73 -6.28
N TYR A 165 -11.83 -7.08 -5.93
CA TYR A 165 -12.80 -6.55 -6.90
C TYR A 165 -12.36 -5.18 -7.43
N LEU A 166 -13.02 -4.69 -8.50
CA LEU A 166 -12.72 -3.38 -9.07
C LEU A 166 -12.91 -2.26 -8.04
N LEU A 167 -14.01 -2.26 -7.29
CA LEU A 167 -14.21 -1.25 -6.24
C LEU A 167 -13.15 -1.30 -5.13
N ASP A 168 -12.58 -2.47 -4.83
CA ASP A 168 -11.50 -2.59 -3.83
C ASP A 168 -10.23 -1.88 -4.33
N VAL A 169 -9.94 -1.98 -5.64
CA VAL A 169 -8.80 -1.33 -6.29
C VAL A 169 -9.01 0.18 -6.38
N ILE A 170 -10.19 0.62 -6.84
CA ILE A 170 -10.53 2.05 -6.91
C ILE A 170 -10.42 2.70 -5.53
N ALA A 171 -10.98 2.07 -4.49
CA ALA A 171 -10.86 2.56 -3.13
C ALA A 171 -9.41 2.56 -2.64
N GLY A 172 -8.59 1.58 -3.05
CA GLY A 172 -7.15 1.59 -2.80
C GLY A 172 -6.47 2.81 -3.43
N VAL A 173 -6.77 3.15 -4.68
CA VAL A 173 -6.20 4.32 -5.35
C VAL A 173 -6.55 5.60 -4.61
N ILE A 174 -7.83 5.79 -4.28
CA ILE A 174 -8.30 6.96 -3.55
C ILE A 174 -7.60 7.03 -2.19
N LEU A 175 -7.53 5.92 -1.46
CA LEU A 175 -6.93 5.89 -0.14
C LEU A 175 -5.45 6.23 -0.17
N GLY A 176 -4.67 5.64 -1.07
CA GLY A 176 -3.23 5.94 -1.19
C GLY A 176 -2.97 7.42 -1.49
N TYR A 177 -3.79 8.02 -2.36
CA TYR A 177 -3.75 9.46 -2.62
C TYR A 177 -4.09 10.28 -1.37
N LEU A 178 -5.15 9.92 -0.64
CA LEU A 178 -5.55 10.61 0.59
C LEU A 178 -4.52 10.48 1.70
N VAL A 179 -3.82 9.35 1.82
CA VAL A 179 -2.70 9.19 2.76
C VAL A 179 -1.57 10.15 2.40
N CYS A 180 -1.24 10.30 1.12
CA CYS A 180 -0.22 11.24 0.68
C CYS A 180 -0.62 12.70 1.00
N VAL A 181 -1.88 13.08 0.73
CA VAL A 181 -2.40 14.41 1.07
C VAL A 181 -2.45 14.64 2.58
N GLY A 182 -2.86 13.63 3.36
CA GLY A 182 -2.87 13.72 4.81
C GLY A 182 -1.46 13.89 5.38
N LEU A 183 -0.48 13.12 4.86
CA LEU A 183 0.92 13.24 5.24
C LEU A 183 1.46 14.65 4.97
N SER A 184 1.09 15.29 3.85
CA SER A 184 1.54 16.65 3.56
C SER A 184 1.05 17.70 4.56
N MET A 185 -0.06 17.43 5.26
CA MET A 185 -0.59 18.32 6.30
C MET A 185 0.14 18.18 7.64
N ILE A 186 0.78 17.03 7.89
CA ILE A 186 1.51 16.73 9.13
C ILE A 186 3.00 16.52 8.86
N TRP A 187 3.50 17.18 7.83
CA TRP A 187 4.87 17.00 7.34
C TRP A 187 5.89 17.40 8.41
N LEU A 188 6.77 16.46 8.77
CA LEU A 188 7.83 16.71 9.74
C LEU A 188 8.93 17.52 9.08
N ASP A 189 9.36 18.60 9.74
CA ASP A 189 10.49 19.40 9.30
C ASP A 189 11.82 18.63 9.50
N GLN A 190 12.88 19.16 8.89
CA GLN A 190 14.21 18.56 8.91
C GLN A 190 14.76 18.39 10.33
N SER A 191 14.58 19.38 11.21
CA SER A 191 15.11 19.34 12.57
C SER A 191 14.40 18.28 13.41
N THR A 192 13.08 18.16 13.26
CA THR A 192 12.30 17.09 13.92
C THR A 192 12.69 15.71 13.42
N ALA A 193 12.91 15.53 12.11
CA ALA A 193 13.34 14.26 11.56
C ALA A 193 14.75 13.85 12.03
N GLU A 194 15.69 14.80 12.08
CA GLU A 194 17.04 14.57 12.64
C GLU A 194 16.98 14.20 14.13
N TYR A 195 16.14 14.89 14.90
CA TYR A 195 15.92 14.57 16.30
C TYR A 195 15.38 13.14 16.49
N ILE A 196 14.39 12.73 15.70
CA ILE A 196 13.84 11.36 15.77
C ILE A 196 14.91 10.32 15.48
N VAL A 197 15.70 10.51 14.41
CA VAL A 197 16.73 9.54 14.03
C VAL A 197 17.84 9.47 15.07
N SER A 198 18.34 10.62 15.53
CA SER A 198 19.39 10.69 16.57
C SER A 198 18.94 10.10 17.90
N TYR A 199 17.70 10.36 18.31
CA TYR A 199 17.12 9.77 19.52
C TYR A 199 17.04 8.23 19.44
N VAL A 200 16.72 7.69 18.26
CA VAL A 200 16.65 6.25 18.03
C VAL A 200 18.03 5.61 17.91
N SER A 201 19.03 6.32 17.36
CA SER A 201 20.40 5.81 17.21
C SER A 201 21.32 6.06 18.40
N ASP A 202 20.89 6.83 19.40
CA ASP A 202 21.72 7.30 20.51
C ASP A 202 22.94 8.13 20.05
N ASP A 203 22.85 8.75 18.86
CA ASP A 203 23.84 9.70 18.39
C ASP A 203 23.58 11.06 19.05
N LYS A 204 24.58 11.57 19.76
CA LYS A 204 24.51 12.93 20.29
C LYS A 204 24.53 13.92 19.12
N LEU A 205 23.54 14.82 19.07
CA LEU A 205 23.57 15.95 18.16
C LEU A 205 24.76 16.85 18.52
N ASP A 206 25.74 16.95 17.62
CA ASP A 206 26.86 17.89 17.74
C ASP A 206 26.32 19.32 17.91
N GLY A 207 26.39 19.84 19.14
CA GLY A 207 25.81 21.13 19.51
C GLY A 207 25.33 21.20 20.97
N GLY A 208 25.22 20.06 21.65
CA GLY A 208 24.96 19.99 23.09
C GLY A 208 26.24 20.03 23.94
N GLU A 209 27.14 20.99 23.74
CA GLU A 209 28.08 21.35 24.80
C GLU A 209 27.26 22.03 25.90
N TYR A 210 26.80 21.24 26.87
CA TYR A 210 26.47 21.80 28.18
C TYR A 210 27.80 22.28 28.76
N HIS A 211 28.07 23.58 28.62
CA HIS A 211 29.02 24.27 29.48
C HIS A 211 28.49 24.13 30.91
N VAL A 212 29.03 23.15 31.63
CA VAL A 212 28.92 23.04 33.10
C VAL A 212 30.28 23.32 33.68
#